data_AF-A0A3B6JIH4-F1
#
_entry.id   AF-A0A3B6JIH4-F1
#
_cell.length_a   1.000
_cell.length_b   1.000
_cell.length_c   1.000
_cell.angle_alpha   90.00
_cell.angle_beta   90.00
_cell.angle_gamma   90.00
#
_symmetry.space_group_name_H-M   'P 1'
#
loop_
_entity.id
_entity.type
_entity.pdbx_description
1 polymer ?
#
loop_
_entity_poly.entity_id
_entity_poly.type
_entity_poly.pdbx_seq_one_letter_code
_entity_poly.pdbx_strand_id
1 'polypeptide(L)'
;MICASGRTAPEVLAELKRRYANRPIVELEAAAEEELKITELRLAKLFSAETAAPPTSGENHISQPDKAAAPEITGSSNRTRPPITTHVLDTALGSPAAGIEVHLEMWKDATSPPSFDNKEFKGWTTLGTSITNNDGRSGQLMDNVDNVAPGFYRISFNTSKYAPSGFFPYVSIIFEIKRSQTTEHFHVPLLHSPFSFTTYRGS
;
A
#
# COMPACT_ATOMS: atom_id res chain seq x y z
N MET A 1 17.91 15.27 14.77
CA MET A 1 16.78 14.31 14.86
C MET A 1 15.90 14.71 16.04
N ILE A 2 14.57 14.63 15.95
CA ILE A 2 13.64 14.99 17.05
C ILE A 2 12.52 13.95 17.12
N CYS A 3 12.24 13.41 18.31
CA CYS A 3 11.05 12.62 18.59
C CYS A 3 9.81 13.54 18.55
N ALA A 4 9.06 13.47 17.46
CA ALA A 4 7.89 14.32 17.23
C ALA A 4 6.58 13.79 17.85
N SER A 5 6.60 12.59 18.44
CA SER A 5 5.41 11.97 19.05
C SER A 5 4.84 12.89 20.14
N GLY A 6 3.60 13.35 19.96
CA GLY A 6 2.93 14.25 20.91
C GLY A 6 3.35 15.72 20.86
N ARG A 7 4.16 16.13 19.87
CA ARG A 7 4.60 17.52 19.69
C ARG A 7 3.88 18.19 18.52
N THR A 8 3.58 19.47 18.69
CA THR A 8 3.02 20.33 17.65
C THR A 8 4.11 20.89 16.73
N ALA A 9 3.73 21.33 15.53
CA ALA A 9 4.67 21.93 14.58
C ALA A 9 5.43 23.17 15.14
N PRO A 10 4.79 24.09 15.89
CA PRO A 10 5.52 25.19 16.54
C PRO A 10 6.56 24.71 17.56
N GLU A 11 6.27 23.66 18.33
CA GLU A 11 7.20 23.11 19.31
C GLU A 11 8.41 22.44 18.64
N VAL A 12 8.19 21.74 17.53
CA VAL A 12 9.28 21.16 16.73
C VAL A 12 10.14 22.27 16.12
N LEU A 13 9.52 23.32 15.58
CA LEU A 13 10.24 24.46 15.02
C LEU A 13 11.06 25.21 16.08
N ALA A 14 10.51 25.41 17.28
CA ALA A 14 11.23 26.04 18.38
C ALA A 14 12.48 25.24 18.76
N GLU A 15 12.38 23.91 18.79
CA GLU A 15 13.50 23.03 19.10
C GLU A 15 14.56 23.00 18.01
N LEU A 16 14.16 23.02 16.74
CA LEU A 16 15.09 23.17 15.62
C LEU A 16 15.87 24.47 15.71
N LYS A 17 15.18 25.59 15.99
CA LYS A 17 15.83 26.91 16.17
C LYS A 17 16.81 26.89 17.33
N ARG A 18 16.44 26.27 18.46
CA ARG A 18 17.29 26.14 19.65
C ARG A 18 18.57 25.34 19.35
N ARG A 19 18.46 24.26 18.58
CA ARG A 19 19.57 23.35 18.25
C ARG A 19 20.41 23.79 17.07
N TYR A 20 19.95 24.76 16.28
CA TYR A 20 20.61 25.18 15.05
C TYR A 20 22.06 25.65 15.26
N ALA A 21 22.35 26.25 16.41
CA ALA A 21 23.69 26.73 16.76
C ALA A 21 24.56 25.68 17.46
N ASN A 22 24.07 24.45 17.64
CA ASN A 22 24.82 23.40 18.31
C ASN A 22 26.08 23.05 17.51
N ARG A 23 27.16 22.75 18.24
CA ARG A 23 28.33 22.10 17.64
C ARG A 23 27.93 20.69 17.17
N PRO A 24 28.52 20.17 16.08
CA PRO A 24 28.16 18.86 15.55
C PRO A 24 28.20 17.72 16.58
N ILE A 25 29.18 17.73 17.50
CA ILE A 25 29.30 16.70 18.54
C ILE A 25 28.13 16.72 19.53
N VAL A 26 27.69 17.92 19.93
CA VAL A 26 26.54 18.10 20.83
C VAL A 26 25.25 17.68 20.15
N GLU A 27 25.15 17.97 18.84
CA GLU A 27 23.97 17.60 18.06
C GLU A 27 23.90 16.09 17.79
N LEU A 28 25.05 15.40 17.73
CA LEU A 28 25.13 13.95 17.63
C LEU A 28 24.62 13.28 18.92
N GLU A 29 25.06 13.76 20.09
CA GLU A 29 24.57 13.28 21.40
C GLU A 29 23.06 13.53 21.54
N ALA A 30 22.61 14.75 21.23
CA ALA A 30 21.19 15.10 21.26
C ALA A 30 20.35 14.32 20.24
N ALA A 31 20.93 13.89 19.11
CA ALA A 31 20.23 13.03 18.17
C ALA A 31 20.08 11.60 18.72
N ALA A 32 21.11 11.06 19.36
CA ALA A 32 21.07 9.74 19.98
C ALA A 32 20.02 9.66 21.11
N GLU A 33 19.91 10.70 21.93
CA GLU A 33 18.88 10.78 22.97
C GLU A 33 17.45 10.80 22.39
N GLU A 34 17.23 11.53 21.30
CA GLU A 34 15.93 11.59 20.63
C GLU A 34 15.58 10.25 19.96
N GLU A 35 16.58 9.54 19.42
CA GLU A 35 16.41 8.20 18.87
C GLU A 35 16.02 7.17 19.94
N LEU A 36 16.62 7.27 21.14
CA LEU A 36 16.26 6.43 22.27
C LEU A 36 14.80 6.63 22.68
N LYS A 37 14.32 7.89 22.76
CA LYS A 37 12.90 8.20 23.05
C LYS A 37 11.95 7.55 22.03
N ILE A 38 12.30 7.60 20.74
CA ILE A 38 11.51 6.96 19.69
C ILE A 38 11.48 5.44 19.89
N THR A 39 12.63 4.85 20.21
CA THR A 39 12.77 3.41 20.45
C THR A 39 11.93 2.95 21.64
N GLU A 40 12.00 3.66 22.77
CA GLU A 40 11.20 3.38 23.96
C GLU A 40 9.70 3.45 23.68
N LEU A 41 9.23 4.49 22.98
CA LEU A 41 7.81 4.63 22.61
C LEU A 41 7.34 3.51 21.67
N ARG A 42 8.20 3.04 20.76
CA ARG A 42 7.87 1.93 19.86
C ARG A 42 7.80 0.61 20.61
N LEU A 43 8.77 0.33 21.49
CA LEU A 43 8.79 -0.85 22.33
C LEU A 43 7.56 -0.89 23.25
N ALA A 44 7.23 0.23 23.91
CA ALA A 44 6.05 0.31 24.77
C ALA A 44 4.74 0.00 24.01
N LYS A 45 4.60 0.48 22.77
CA LYS A 45 3.44 0.16 21.92
C LYS A 45 3.38 -1.31 21.53
N LEU A 46 4.52 -1.92 21.20
CA LEU A 46 4.60 -3.34 20.86
C LEU A 46 4.20 -4.23 22.05
N PHE A 47 4.77 -3.97 23.24
CA PHE A 47 4.44 -4.74 24.44
C PHE A 47 3.01 -4.51 24.95
N SER A 48 2.44 -3.33 24.71
CA SER A 48 1.03 -3.06 25.03
C SER A 48 0.06 -3.72 24.06
N ALA A 49 0.49 -4.06 22.84
CA ALA A 49 -0.34 -4.74 21.85
C ALA A 49 -0.42 -6.26 22.06
N GLU A 50 0.57 -6.87 22.72
CA GLU A 50 0.60 -8.33 23.01
C GLU A 50 -0.32 -8.77 24.16
N THR A 51 -0.84 -7.85 24.98
CA THR A 51 -1.65 -8.18 26.17
C THR A 51 -3.15 -8.31 25.91
N ALA A 52 -3.63 -8.15 24.67
CA ALA A 52 -5.05 -8.27 24.32
C ALA A 52 -5.35 -9.58 23.57
N ALA A 53 -5.47 -10.69 24.31
CA ALA A 53 -6.08 -11.94 23.82
C ALA A 53 -7.48 -12.14 24.48
N PRO A 54 -8.54 -12.50 23.71
CA PRO A 54 -9.86 -12.79 24.27
C PRO A 54 -9.98 -14.26 24.76
N PRO A 55 -10.95 -14.57 25.64
CA PRO A 55 -11.07 -15.88 26.26
C PRO A 55 -11.83 -16.90 25.39
N THR A 56 -11.48 -18.16 25.61
CA THR A 56 -12.06 -19.40 25.09
C THR A 56 -13.25 -19.91 25.92
N SER A 57 -14.28 -20.41 25.23
CA SER A 57 -15.27 -21.43 25.67
C SER A 57 -16.10 -21.80 24.42
N GLY A 58 -16.17 -23.05 23.89
CA GLY A 58 -16.74 -24.29 24.44
C GLY A 58 -18.26 -24.35 24.12
N GLU A 59 -18.94 -25.35 23.54
CA GLU A 59 -18.70 -26.72 23.05
C GLU A 59 -19.87 -27.14 22.09
N ASN A 60 -19.58 -28.07 21.16
CA ASN A 60 -20.38 -29.17 20.55
C ASN A 60 -21.93 -29.14 20.40
N HIS A 61 -22.43 -29.39 19.16
CA HIS A 61 -23.33 -30.54 18.85
C HIS A 61 -23.55 -30.83 17.34
N ILE A 62 -23.09 -32.01 16.91
CA ILE A 62 -23.63 -33.08 16.02
C ILE A 62 -24.66 -32.76 14.88
N SER A 63 -24.18 -32.97 13.63
CA SER A 63 -24.74 -33.69 12.44
C SER A 63 -26.17 -33.51 11.88
N GLN A 64 -26.23 -32.84 10.70
CA GLN A 64 -26.83 -33.15 9.35
C GLN A 64 -27.98 -34.19 9.17
N PRO A 65 -28.86 -34.08 8.11
CA PRO A 65 -28.42 -34.16 6.69
C PRO A 65 -29.20 -33.40 5.57
N ASP A 66 -28.49 -33.30 4.43
CA ASP A 66 -28.85 -33.27 3.00
C ASP A 66 -29.79 -32.23 2.36
N LYS A 67 -29.22 -31.45 1.42
CA LYS A 67 -29.63 -31.42 0.01
C LYS A 67 -28.60 -30.75 -0.89
N ALA A 68 -28.25 -31.44 -1.97
CA ALA A 68 -27.29 -31.00 -2.99
C ALA A 68 -27.84 -29.84 -3.85
N ALA A 69 -27.05 -28.77 -3.95
CA ALA A 69 -27.12 -27.73 -4.97
C ALA A 69 -25.69 -27.22 -5.26
N ALA A 70 -25.45 -26.78 -6.50
CA ALA A 70 -24.16 -26.47 -7.12
C ALA A 70 -23.23 -25.54 -6.29
N PRO A 71 -21.89 -25.61 -6.45
CA PRO A 71 -21.00 -24.80 -5.63
C PRO A 71 -20.99 -23.35 -6.12
N GLU A 72 -21.79 -22.51 -5.47
CA GLU A 72 -21.49 -21.08 -5.35
C GLU A 72 -20.21 -20.93 -4.52
N ILE A 73 -19.15 -20.40 -5.11
CA ILE A 73 -17.94 -20.03 -4.38
C ILE A 73 -18.22 -18.70 -3.66
N THR A 74 -18.95 -18.75 -2.55
CA THR A 74 -19.09 -17.64 -1.61
C THR A 74 -18.02 -17.78 -0.52
N GLY A 75 -16.80 -17.39 -0.85
CA GLY A 75 -15.77 -17.15 0.16
C GLY A 75 -15.88 -15.73 0.68
N SER A 76 -16.57 -15.52 1.81
CA SER A 76 -16.47 -14.27 2.56
C SER A 76 -15.04 -14.13 3.07
N SER A 77 -14.23 -13.29 2.42
CA SER A 77 -12.88 -12.99 2.88
C SER A 77 -12.92 -12.26 4.23
N ASN A 78 -11.99 -12.61 5.11
CA ASN A 78 -11.78 -11.92 6.39
C ASN A 78 -11.02 -10.59 6.21
N ARG A 79 -10.59 -10.25 4.98
CA ARG A 79 -9.89 -8.99 4.71
C ARG A 79 -10.86 -7.82 4.66
N THR A 80 -10.49 -6.75 5.35
CA THR A 80 -11.16 -5.45 5.27
C THR A 80 -10.76 -4.63 4.04
N ARG A 81 -9.78 -5.11 3.26
CA ARG A 81 -9.26 -4.45 2.06
C ARG A 81 -8.80 -5.46 1.00
N PRO A 82 -8.79 -5.08 -0.29
CA PRO A 82 -8.30 -5.96 -1.34
C PRO A 82 -6.80 -6.24 -1.17
N PRO A 83 -6.29 -7.39 -1.65
CA PRO A 83 -4.87 -7.72 -1.54
C PRO A 83 -3.93 -6.73 -2.22
N ILE A 84 -4.40 -6.05 -3.28
CA ILE A 84 -3.66 -5.04 -4.01
C ILE A 84 -4.30 -3.68 -3.77
N THR A 85 -3.53 -2.73 -3.27
CA THR A 85 -3.97 -1.34 -3.07
C THR A 85 -2.98 -0.35 -3.65
N THR A 86 -3.41 0.87 -3.92
CA THR A 86 -2.53 1.95 -4.35
C THR A 86 -2.86 3.26 -3.64
N HIS A 87 -1.91 4.18 -3.70
CA HIS A 87 -1.99 5.56 -3.24
C HIS A 87 -1.17 6.40 -4.20
N VAL A 88 -1.72 7.52 -4.66
CA VAL A 88 -1.04 8.45 -5.56
C VAL A 88 -0.76 9.75 -4.82
N LEU A 89 0.51 10.14 -4.80
CA LEU A 89 0.96 11.40 -4.21
C LEU A 89 1.53 12.29 -5.32
N ASP A 90 1.03 13.53 -5.41
CA ASP A 90 1.70 14.57 -6.18
C ASP A 90 2.83 15.15 -5.34
N THR A 91 4.04 14.86 -5.79
CA THR A 91 5.29 15.30 -5.15
C THR A 91 5.71 16.73 -5.54
N ALA A 92 5.16 17.28 -6.62
CA ALA A 92 5.36 18.68 -6.98
C ALA A 92 4.50 19.61 -6.12
N LEU A 93 3.29 19.16 -5.76
CA LEU A 93 2.37 19.89 -4.88
C LEU A 93 2.47 19.48 -3.41
N GLY A 94 3.10 18.34 -3.12
CA GLY A 94 3.20 17.79 -1.76
C GLY A 94 1.86 17.33 -1.20
N SER A 95 0.96 16.82 -2.03
CA SER A 95 -0.42 16.48 -1.65
C SER A 95 -0.94 15.22 -2.33
N PRO A 96 -1.97 14.54 -1.79
CA PRO A 96 -2.57 13.39 -2.46
C PRO A 96 -3.17 13.77 -3.82
N ALA A 97 -2.98 12.92 -4.82
CA ALA A 97 -3.47 13.15 -6.17
C ALA A 97 -4.86 12.52 -6.36
N ALA A 98 -5.90 13.30 -6.11
CA ALA A 98 -7.29 12.90 -6.28
C ALA A 98 -7.74 12.94 -7.76
N GLY A 99 -8.72 12.11 -8.13
CA GLY A 99 -9.33 12.13 -9.46
C GLY A 99 -8.56 11.39 -10.56
N ILE A 100 -7.49 10.65 -10.23
CA ILE A 100 -6.73 9.84 -11.17
C ILE A 100 -7.45 8.52 -11.41
N GLU A 101 -7.71 8.19 -12.67
CA GLU A 101 -8.23 6.88 -13.07
C GLU A 101 -7.12 5.83 -12.93
N VAL A 102 -7.46 4.70 -12.31
CA VAL A 102 -6.57 3.58 -11.99
C VAL A 102 -7.16 2.29 -12.49
N HIS A 103 -6.41 1.53 -13.29
CA HIS A 103 -6.82 0.23 -13.82
C HIS A 103 -5.88 -0.86 -13.30
N LEU A 104 -6.43 -2.01 -12.90
CA LEU A 104 -5.68 -3.19 -12.52
C LEU A 104 -5.97 -4.33 -13.51
N GLU A 105 -4.92 -4.98 -13.98
CA GLU A 105 -4.97 -6.10 -14.91
C GLU A 105 -4.04 -7.22 -14.47
N MET A 106 -4.36 -8.45 -14.87
CA MET A 106 -3.53 -9.64 -14.66
C MET A 106 -3.14 -10.26 -16.00
N TRP A 107 -1.90 -10.71 -16.08
CA TRP A 107 -1.38 -11.42 -17.25
C TRP A 107 -1.94 -12.85 -17.30
N LYS A 108 -2.39 -13.27 -18.48
CA LYS A 108 -3.03 -14.59 -18.68
C LYS A 108 -2.07 -15.77 -18.45
N ASP A 109 -0.78 -15.60 -18.75
CA ASP A 109 0.21 -16.66 -18.58
C ASP A 109 1.00 -16.48 -17.27
N ALA A 110 0.62 -17.22 -16.22
CA ALA A 110 1.32 -17.15 -14.94
C ALA A 110 2.72 -17.82 -14.95
N THR A 111 3.10 -18.51 -16.04
CA THR A 111 4.37 -19.26 -16.13
C THR A 111 5.50 -18.45 -16.76
N SER A 112 5.18 -17.47 -17.59
CA SER A 112 6.16 -16.62 -18.28
C SER A 112 5.80 -15.14 -18.14
N PRO A 113 6.76 -14.27 -17.73
CA PRO A 113 6.50 -12.85 -17.60
C PRO A 113 6.14 -12.24 -18.97
N PRO A 114 5.31 -11.18 -18.98
CA PRO A 114 5.19 -10.35 -20.18
C PRO A 114 6.59 -9.83 -20.54
N SER A 115 7.01 -10.05 -21.79
CA SER A 115 8.31 -9.65 -22.31
C SER A 115 8.16 -8.75 -23.55
N PHE A 116 9.26 -8.08 -23.91
CA PHE A 116 9.33 -7.28 -25.14
C PHE A 116 9.24 -8.13 -26.42
N ASP A 117 9.39 -9.45 -26.33
CA ASP A 117 9.18 -10.35 -27.48
C ASP A 117 7.71 -10.47 -27.85
N ASN A 118 6.80 -10.24 -26.88
CA ASN A 118 5.39 -10.04 -27.17
C ASN A 118 5.20 -8.63 -27.73
N LYS A 119 5.46 -8.50 -29.04
CA LYS A 119 5.36 -7.23 -29.78
C LYS A 119 3.97 -6.59 -29.70
N GLU A 120 2.93 -7.39 -29.45
CA GLU A 120 1.56 -6.89 -29.34
C GLU A 120 1.18 -6.49 -27.91
N PHE A 121 1.99 -6.87 -26.90
CA PHE A 121 1.68 -6.70 -25.47
C PHE A 121 0.24 -7.17 -25.10
N LYS A 122 -0.31 -8.11 -25.88
CA LYS A 122 -1.64 -8.69 -25.67
C LYS A 122 -1.53 -9.86 -24.70
N GLY A 123 -2.48 -9.97 -23.78
CA GLY A 123 -2.48 -11.00 -22.74
C GLY A 123 -2.90 -10.50 -21.36
N TRP A 124 -3.27 -9.23 -21.23
CA TRP A 124 -3.83 -8.66 -20.02
C TRP A 124 -5.34 -8.92 -19.93
N THR A 125 -5.80 -9.25 -18.73
CA THR A 125 -7.22 -9.38 -18.36
C THR A 125 -7.50 -8.35 -17.28
N THR A 126 -8.49 -7.48 -17.50
CA THR A 126 -8.89 -6.48 -16.50
C THR A 126 -9.47 -7.15 -15.27
N LEU A 127 -8.99 -6.74 -14.10
CA LEU A 127 -9.52 -7.14 -12.79
C LEU A 127 -10.46 -6.08 -12.22
N GLY A 128 -10.13 -4.80 -12.39
CA GLY A 128 -10.97 -3.71 -11.92
C GLY A 128 -10.42 -2.34 -12.25
N THR A 129 -11.26 -1.33 -12.01
CA THR A 129 -10.98 0.08 -12.29
C THR A 129 -11.51 0.95 -11.15
N SER A 130 -10.83 2.05 -10.86
CA SER A 130 -11.26 3.02 -9.85
C SER A 130 -10.78 4.43 -10.20
N ILE A 131 -11.28 5.43 -9.47
CA ILE A 131 -10.72 6.78 -9.42
C ILE A 131 -10.15 7.03 -8.02
N THR A 132 -9.04 7.75 -7.90
CA THR A 132 -8.45 8.09 -6.59
C THR A 132 -9.33 9.09 -5.83
N ASN A 133 -9.51 8.88 -4.53
CA ASN A 133 -10.27 9.76 -3.64
C ASN A 133 -9.43 10.98 -3.19
N ASN A 134 -9.97 11.79 -2.27
CA ASN A 134 -9.30 12.99 -1.74
C ASN A 134 -8.03 12.68 -0.94
N ASP A 135 -7.84 11.44 -0.49
CA ASP A 135 -6.61 10.93 0.13
C ASP A 135 -5.69 10.25 -0.89
N GLY A 136 -5.93 10.45 -2.20
CA GLY A 136 -5.13 9.87 -3.29
C GLY A 136 -5.22 8.34 -3.41
N ARG A 137 -6.07 7.68 -2.62
CA ARG A 137 -6.21 6.22 -2.61
C ARG A 137 -7.19 5.76 -3.66
N SER A 138 -6.90 4.63 -4.31
CA SER A 138 -7.92 3.98 -5.13
C SER A 138 -9.06 3.45 -4.26
N GLY A 139 -10.25 3.36 -4.85
CA GLY A 139 -11.27 2.43 -4.43
C GLY A 139 -10.88 0.98 -4.70
N GLN A 140 -11.87 0.09 -4.70
CA GLN A 140 -11.67 -1.35 -4.84
C GLN A 140 -11.29 -1.71 -6.28
N LEU A 141 -10.06 -2.21 -6.47
CA LEU A 141 -9.51 -2.61 -7.79
C LEU A 141 -9.67 -4.10 -8.10
N MET A 142 -10.08 -4.89 -7.10
CA MET A 142 -10.33 -6.32 -7.19
C MET A 142 -11.14 -6.75 -5.96
N ASP A 143 -11.71 -7.95 -5.97
CA ASP A 143 -12.42 -8.48 -4.82
C ASP A 143 -11.53 -8.67 -3.60
N ASN A 144 -12.15 -8.58 -2.43
CA ASN A 144 -11.50 -8.94 -1.17
C ASN A 144 -11.40 -10.48 -1.14
N VAL A 145 -10.19 -10.98 -1.36
CA VAL A 145 -9.86 -12.41 -1.32
C VAL A 145 -8.76 -12.67 -0.31
N ASP A 146 -8.83 -13.80 0.39
CA ASP A 146 -7.80 -14.14 1.38
C ASP A 146 -6.45 -14.48 0.72
N ASN A 147 -6.52 -15.09 -0.47
CA ASN A 147 -5.37 -15.48 -1.29
C ASN A 147 -5.46 -14.83 -2.66
N VAL A 148 -4.53 -13.92 -2.97
CA VAL A 148 -4.39 -13.37 -4.32
C VAL A 148 -3.69 -14.38 -5.23
N ALA A 149 -4.14 -14.49 -6.48
CA ALA A 149 -3.55 -15.41 -7.44
C ALA A 149 -2.07 -15.03 -7.71
N PRO A 150 -1.13 -15.99 -7.70
CA PRO A 150 0.23 -15.71 -8.12
C PRO A 150 0.29 -15.42 -9.63
N GLY A 151 1.19 -14.54 -10.04
CA GLY A 151 1.35 -14.15 -11.45
C GLY A 151 1.81 -12.71 -11.62
N PHE A 152 1.65 -12.20 -12.84
CA PHE A 152 2.07 -10.84 -13.21
C PHE A 152 0.87 -9.91 -13.29
N TYR A 153 1.00 -8.75 -12.69
CA TYR A 153 -0.03 -7.73 -12.58
C TYR A 153 0.45 -6.44 -13.22
N ARG A 154 -0.49 -5.67 -13.78
CA ARG A 154 -0.25 -4.32 -14.27
C ARG A 154 -1.22 -3.37 -13.62
N ILE A 155 -0.70 -2.32 -12.99
CA ILE A 155 -1.51 -1.20 -12.51
C ILE A 155 -1.18 0.03 -13.35
N SER A 156 -2.20 0.68 -13.90
CA SER A 156 -2.06 1.83 -14.80
C SER A 156 -2.79 3.06 -14.25
N PHE A 157 -2.19 4.23 -14.41
CA PHE A 157 -2.66 5.51 -13.89
C PHE A 157 -2.80 6.52 -15.03
N ASN A 158 -3.98 7.10 -15.21
CA ASN A 158 -4.23 8.13 -16.23
C ASN A 158 -3.71 9.49 -15.76
N THR A 159 -2.41 9.72 -15.93
CA THR A 159 -1.71 10.92 -15.42
C THR A 159 -2.01 12.18 -16.22
N SER A 160 -2.25 12.09 -17.53
CA SER A 160 -2.54 13.27 -18.38
C SER A 160 -3.81 14.01 -17.96
N LYS A 161 -4.84 13.30 -17.50
CA LYS A 161 -6.07 13.93 -17.00
C LYS A 161 -5.82 14.79 -15.76
N TYR A 162 -4.87 14.37 -14.92
CA TYR A 162 -4.50 15.04 -13.67
C TYR A 162 -3.46 16.15 -13.88
N ALA A 163 -2.45 15.89 -14.71
CA ALA A 163 -1.39 16.83 -15.06
C ALA A 163 -1.28 16.99 -16.59
N PRO A 164 -2.15 17.80 -17.23
CA PRO A 164 -2.21 17.92 -18.70
C PRO A 164 -0.94 18.47 -19.35
N SER A 165 -0.15 19.24 -18.62
CA SER A 165 1.16 19.76 -19.06
C SER A 165 2.32 18.81 -18.73
N GLY A 166 2.04 17.66 -18.10
CA GLY A 166 3.03 16.66 -17.76
C GLY A 166 3.52 15.87 -18.96
N PHE A 167 4.70 15.29 -18.83
CA PHE A 167 5.34 14.49 -19.86
C PHE A 167 4.71 13.11 -20.02
N PHE A 168 4.12 12.55 -18.96
CA PHE A 168 3.56 11.19 -18.98
C PHE A 168 2.06 11.22 -19.31
N PRO A 169 1.63 10.66 -20.45
CA PRO A 169 0.20 10.58 -20.77
C PRO A 169 -0.54 9.61 -19.83
N TYR A 170 0.11 8.52 -19.47
CA TYR A 170 -0.27 7.57 -18.43
C TYR A 170 0.99 6.86 -17.93
N VAL A 171 0.91 6.24 -16.76
CA VAL A 171 2.00 5.43 -16.18
C VAL A 171 1.48 4.01 -15.96
N SER A 172 2.23 3.00 -16.39
CA SER A 172 1.92 1.58 -16.12
C SER A 172 3.07 0.93 -15.36
N ILE A 173 2.74 0.26 -14.27
CA ILE A 173 3.68 -0.47 -13.41
C ILE A 173 3.34 -1.95 -13.50
N ILE A 174 4.31 -2.77 -13.87
CA ILE A 174 4.18 -4.23 -13.94
C ILE A 174 4.94 -4.85 -12.76
N PHE A 175 4.32 -5.78 -12.04
CA PHE A 175 4.92 -6.44 -10.89
C PHE A 175 4.48 -7.91 -10.78
N GLU A 176 5.26 -8.71 -10.06
CA GLU A 176 5.00 -10.14 -9.83
C GLU A 176 4.53 -10.38 -8.40
N ILE A 177 3.53 -11.25 -8.24
CA ILE A 177 3.15 -11.87 -6.98
C ILE A 177 3.60 -13.33 -7.04
N LYS A 178 4.54 -13.72 -6.18
CA LYS A 178 5.06 -15.10 -6.13
C LYS A 178 4.10 -16.01 -5.39
N ARG A 179 4.20 -17.33 -5.67
CA ARG A 179 3.40 -18.37 -5.00
C ARG A 179 3.51 -18.37 -3.48
N SER A 180 4.65 -17.92 -2.93
CA SER A 180 4.86 -17.84 -1.48
C SER A 180 4.21 -16.62 -0.83
N GLN A 181 3.59 -15.72 -1.60
CA GLN A 181 3.16 -14.39 -1.15
C GLN A 181 1.65 -14.17 -1.30
N THR A 182 0.88 -15.23 -1.57
CA THR A 182 -0.55 -15.13 -1.89
C THR A 182 -1.37 -14.58 -0.72
N THR A 183 -0.89 -14.72 0.51
CA THR A 183 -1.51 -14.18 1.72
C THR A 183 -1.01 -12.79 2.10
N GLU A 184 -0.04 -12.23 1.38
CA GLU A 184 0.49 -10.89 1.69
C GLU A 184 -0.46 -9.78 1.21
N HIS A 185 -0.15 -8.55 1.59
CA HIS A 185 -0.77 -7.36 1.02
C HIS A 185 0.27 -6.62 0.17
N PHE A 186 -0.16 -6.11 -0.97
CA PHE A 186 0.68 -5.45 -1.97
C PHE A 186 0.21 -4.01 -2.11
N HIS A 187 0.94 -3.10 -1.48
CA HIS A 187 0.74 -1.67 -1.71
C HIS A 187 1.68 -1.21 -2.83
N VAL A 188 1.13 -0.75 -3.95
CA VAL A 188 1.92 -0.27 -5.11
C VAL A 188 1.57 1.20 -5.36
N PRO A 189 2.20 2.14 -4.66
CA PRO A 189 1.91 3.56 -4.79
C PRO A 189 2.57 4.18 -6.04
N LEU A 190 2.07 5.35 -6.43
CA LEU A 190 2.68 6.20 -7.43
C LEU A 190 3.02 7.55 -6.81
N LEU A 191 4.30 7.89 -6.75
CA LEU A 191 4.76 9.24 -6.41
C LEU A 191 4.99 9.95 -7.74
N HIS A 192 4.12 10.87 -8.08
CA HIS A 192 4.08 11.51 -9.39
C HIS A 192 4.53 12.98 -9.30
N SER A 193 5.21 13.44 -10.34
CA SER A 193 5.36 14.85 -10.69
C SER A 193 5.19 14.97 -12.22
N PRO A 194 5.01 16.17 -12.78
CA PRO A 194 4.84 16.32 -14.23
C PRO A 194 5.96 15.72 -15.08
N PHE A 195 7.19 15.57 -14.56
CA PHE A 195 8.36 15.09 -15.31
C PHE A 195 9.15 13.97 -14.63
N SER A 196 8.68 13.46 -13.50
CA SER A 196 9.23 12.28 -12.85
C SER A 196 8.13 11.46 -12.18
N PHE A 197 8.35 10.17 -12.02
CA PHE A 197 7.58 9.38 -11.08
C PHE A 197 8.45 8.31 -10.44
N THR A 198 8.05 7.86 -9.26
CA THR A 198 8.65 6.69 -8.60
C THR A 198 7.56 5.79 -8.03
N THR A 199 7.92 4.54 -7.82
CA THR A 199 7.08 3.52 -7.18
C THR A 199 7.97 2.61 -6.34
N TYR A 200 7.35 1.83 -5.46
CA TYR A 200 8.01 0.82 -4.65
C TYR A 200 6.99 -0.24 -4.21
N ARG A 201 7.46 -1.32 -3.60
CA ARG A 201 6.59 -2.32 -2.95
C ARG A 201 6.40 -1.93 -1.47
N GLY A 202 5.20 -1.52 -1.10
CA GLY A 202 4.80 -1.32 0.30
C GLY A 202 4.10 -2.55 0.90
N SER A 203 3.98 -2.54 2.23
CA SER A 203 3.33 -3.56 3.09
C SER A 203 1.94 -3.13 3.55
#